data_AF-A0A1Z8XAI2-F1
#
_entry.id   AF-A0A1Z8XAI2-F1
#
_cell.length_a   1.000
_cell.length_b   1.000
_cell.length_c   1.000
_cell.angle_alpha   90.00
_cell.angle_beta   90.00
_cell.angle_gamma   90.00
#
_symmetry.space_group_name_H-M   'P 1'
#
loop_
_entity.id
_entity.type
_entity.pdbx_description
1 polymer ?
#
loop_
_entity_poly.entity_id
_entity_poly.type
_entity_poly.pdbx_seq_one_letter_code
_entity_poly.pdbx_strand_id
1 'polypeptide(L)'
;MSYFNELDDARPEVRKAVSGQTIVSYARIDGVGLAEASSSPGDCQATVYDSNGSIVSAATNVSPTADPNGLNSKFVITIPSFSEFQEDAFVVLEWLAVGETVKRVSTIYFDVVLQPWGPSSVSVNDLLQVRPDIGLVIDQQAARIGGGLDREKLASIYGSRAHTELYHWVRSQISADASSRVDDFASITRPNLIIDKSAIHRIESLLALALVYEGDMTSPDSAESDAAGLHMHYKERARSAFMGLGPMRYDSNSDRVVDVVKPSFGRAIRLRRVQG
;
A
#
# COMPACT_ATOMS: atom_id res chain seq x y z
N MET A 1 -7.95 -21.30 -0.10
CA MET A 1 -8.64 -20.05 0.25
C MET A 1 -8.05 -18.96 -0.62
N SER A 2 -8.83 -18.26 -1.43
CA SER A 2 -8.36 -17.07 -2.14
C SER A 2 -8.23 -15.94 -1.13
N TYR A 3 -7.02 -15.41 -0.97
CA TYR A 3 -6.80 -14.19 -0.21
C TYR A 3 -7.43 -13.03 -0.99
N PHE A 4 -8.40 -12.35 -0.39
CA PHE A 4 -8.92 -11.11 -0.96
C PHE A 4 -8.02 -9.98 -0.49
N ASN A 5 -7.37 -9.29 -1.43
CA ASN A 5 -6.53 -8.16 -1.06
C ASN A 5 -7.41 -7.06 -0.42
N GLU A 6 -7.08 -6.68 0.80
CA GLU A 6 -7.75 -5.61 1.53
C GLU A 6 -7.03 -4.28 1.33
N LEU A 7 -7.74 -3.17 1.59
CA LEU A 7 -7.20 -1.81 1.45
C LEU A 7 -6.00 -1.53 2.39
N ASP A 8 -5.79 -2.38 3.40
CA ASP A 8 -4.76 -2.24 4.44
C ASP A 8 -3.56 -3.21 4.23
N ASP A 9 -3.48 -3.91 3.09
CA ASP A 9 -2.41 -4.89 2.81
C ASP A 9 -1.06 -4.24 2.48
N ALA A 10 -1.07 -3.04 1.91
CA ALA A 10 0.14 -2.27 1.72
C ALA A 10 0.65 -1.80 3.10
N ARG A 11 1.85 -2.23 3.48
CA ARG A 11 2.41 -1.83 4.77
C ARG A 11 2.63 -0.32 4.80
N PRO A 12 2.20 0.36 5.87
CA PRO A 12 2.54 1.75 6.09
C PRO A 12 4.05 1.96 6.05
N GLU A 13 4.45 3.14 5.58
CA GLU A 13 5.85 3.53 5.49
C GLU A 13 6.07 4.83 6.25
N VAL A 14 7.06 4.84 7.14
CA VAL A 14 7.47 6.03 7.87
C VAL A 14 8.87 6.45 7.44
N ARG A 15 9.11 7.76 7.38
CA ARG A 15 10.41 8.30 7.03
C ARG A 15 11.39 8.15 8.19
N LYS A 16 12.59 7.64 7.91
CA LYS A 16 13.73 7.66 8.84
C LYS A 16 14.01 9.08 9.36
N ALA A 17 14.42 9.19 10.63
CA ALA A 17 14.81 10.45 11.28
C ALA A 17 13.73 11.55 11.33
N VAL A 18 12.44 11.20 11.16
CA VAL A 18 11.31 12.13 11.30
C VAL A 18 10.38 11.64 12.41
N SER A 19 10.18 12.47 13.43
CA SER A 19 9.24 12.22 14.53
C SER A 19 7.83 12.73 14.19
N GLY A 20 6.81 12.14 14.83
CA GLY A 20 5.43 12.65 14.75
C GLY A 20 4.68 12.24 13.48
N GLN A 21 5.21 11.25 12.75
CA GLN A 21 4.50 10.62 11.64
C GLN A 21 3.38 9.74 12.19
N THR A 22 2.35 9.48 11.40
CA THR A 22 1.18 8.73 11.88
C THR A 22 0.89 7.51 11.02
N ILE A 23 0.45 6.44 11.68
CA ILE A 23 -0.14 5.26 11.05
C ILE A 23 -1.61 5.23 11.43
N VAL A 24 -2.45 4.94 10.44
CA VAL A 24 -3.88 4.77 10.64
C VAL A 24 -4.19 3.28 10.77
N SER A 25 -5.01 2.92 11.75
CA SER A 25 -5.60 1.59 11.87
C SER A 25 -7.08 1.73 12.16
N TYR A 26 -7.86 0.76 11.70
CA TYR A 26 -9.28 0.68 12.01
C TYR A 26 -9.55 -0.41 13.05
N ALA A 27 -10.51 -0.18 13.93
CA ALA A 27 -10.98 -1.20 14.86
C ALA A 27 -11.70 -2.30 14.07
N ARG A 28 -11.22 -3.54 14.13
CA ARG A 28 -11.80 -4.68 13.40
C ARG A 28 -11.95 -5.90 14.30
N ILE A 29 -13.08 -6.59 14.20
CA ILE A 29 -13.34 -7.81 14.97
C ILE A 29 -12.95 -9.02 14.13
N ASP A 30 -11.97 -9.78 14.60
CA ASP A 30 -11.48 -11.00 13.91
C ASP A 30 -11.04 -10.73 12.45
N GLY A 31 -10.47 -9.55 12.22
CA GLY A 31 -10.03 -9.09 10.90
C GLY A 31 -11.13 -8.56 9.99
N VAL A 32 -12.41 -8.70 10.39
CA VAL A 32 -13.57 -8.38 9.54
C VAL A 32 -14.47 -7.34 10.20
N GLY A 33 -15.00 -6.43 9.39
CA GLY A 33 -15.95 -5.42 9.84
C GLY A 33 -15.30 -4.34 10.69
N LEU A 34 -15.95 -3.18 10.73
CA LEU A 34 -15.50 -2.04 11.53
C LEU A 34 -16.27 -2.07 12.85
N ALA A 35 -15.55 -1.90 13.95
CA ALA A 35 -16.10 -1.93 15.30
C ALA A 35 -16.04 -0.54 15.96
N GLU A 36 -16.94 -0.34 16.91
CA GLU A 36 -16.89 0.81 17.82
C GLU A 36 -15.96 0.48 18.99
N ALA A 37 -14.91 1.28 19.16
CA ALA A 37 -13.94 1.16 20.22
C ALA A 37 -14.26 2.14 21.37
N SER A 38 -13.98 1.72 22.59
CA SER A 38 -14.09 2.55 23.78
C SER A 38 -13.17 3.76 23.71
N SER A 39 -13.71 4.92 24.08
CA SER A 39 -12.98 6.18 24.18
C SER A 39 -12.44 6.44 25.59
N SER A 40 -12.64 5.51 26.54
CA SER A 40 -12.19 5.71 27.92
C SER A 40 -10.66 5.65 28.04
N PRO A 41 -10.04 6.50 28.87
CA PRO A 41 -8.59 6.47 29.07
C PRO A 41 -8.09 5.11 29.56
N GLY A 42 -7.07 4.56 28.90
CA GLY A 42 -6.47 3.26 29.24
C GLY A 42 -7.08 2.05 28.55
N ASP A 43 -8.26 2.20 27.92
CA ASP A 43 -8.91 1.10 27.19
C ASP A 43 -8.21 0.81 25.86
N CYS A 44 -7.72 1.86 25.20
CA CYS A 44 -7.03 1.77 23.93
C CYS A 44 -5.58 2.28 24.05
N GLN A 45 -4.61 1.40 23.79
CA GLN A 45 -3.18 1.68 23.95
C GLN A 45 -2.39 1.18 22.75
N ALA A 46 -1.36 1.91 22.33
CA ALA A 46 -0.42 1.49 21.31
C ALA A 46 1.00 1.48 21.84
N THR A 47 1.72 0.39 21.56
CA THR A 47 3.14 0.23 21.84
C THR A 47 3.89 0.04 20.53
N VAL A 48 4.99 0.78 20.32
CA VAL A 48 5.77 0.71 19.09
C VAL A 48 7.06 -0.06 19.33
N TYR A 49 7.32 -1.04 18.47
CA TYR A 49 8.48 -1.91 18.51
C TYR A 49 9.33 -1.72 17.26
N ASP A 50 10.64 -1.94 17.41
CA ASP A 50 11.54 -2.10 16.28
C ASP A 50 11.42 -3.50 15.66
N SER A 51 12.14 -3.73 14.57
CA SER A 51 12.17 -5.02 13.87
C SER A 51 12.75 -6.18 14.69
N ASN A 52 13.46 -5.89 15.78
CA ASN A 52 14.02 -6.88 16.69
C ASN A 52 13.08 -7.17 17.89
N GLY A 53 11.93 -6.49 17.96
CA GLY A 53 10.99 -6.60 19.08
C GLY A 53 11.37 -5.79 20.32
N SER A 54 12.31 -4.84 20.21
CA SER A 54 12.61 -3.90 21.29
C SER A 54 11.60 -2.75 21.29
N ILE A 55 11.20 -2.29 22.47
CA ILE A 55 10.26 -1.18 22.62
C ILE A 55 10.94 0.13 22.24
N VAL A 56 10.42 0.80 21.21
CA VAL A 56 10.83 2.14 20.77
C VAL A 56 9.94 3.21 21.39
N SER A 57 8.65 2.92 21.55
CA SER A 57 7.70 3.75 22.29
C SER A 57 6.87 2.88 23.20
N ALA A 58 6.89 3.18 24.50
CA ALA A 58 6.06 2.50 25.51
C ALA A 58 4.57 2.71 25.22
N ALA A 59 3.71 1.93 25.90
CA ALA A 59 2.26 2.01 25.74
C ALA A 59 1.76 3.45 25.94
N THR A 60 1.18 4.02 24.89
CA THR A 60 0.55 5.34 24.89
C THR A 60 -0.94 5.20 24.64
N ASN A 61 -1.76 6.04 25.29
CA ASN A 61 -3.20 6.04 25.02
C ASN A 61 -3.46 6.53 23.60
N VAL A 62 -4.30 5.79 22.86
CA VAL A 62 -4.76 6.19 21.53
C VAL A 62 -6.27 6.30 21.54
N SER A 63 -6.79 7.51 21.33
CA SER A 63 -8.23 7.73 21.30
C SER A 63 -8.80 7.36 19.93
N PRO A 64 -9.86 6.55 19.87
CA PRO A 64 -10.57 6.34 18.62
C PRO A 64 -11.25 7.65 18.19
N THR A 65 -11.13 8.00 16.93
CA THR A 65 -11.93 9.06 16.30
C THR A 65 -13.03 8.42 15.46
N ALA A 66 -14.22 9.01 15.48
CA ALA A 66 -15.27 8.61 14.57
C ALA A 66 -14.85 8.90 13.11
N ASP A 67 -15.03 7.93 12.23
CA ASP A 67 -15.09 8.16 10.79
C ASP A 67 -16.24 9.15 10.49
N PRO A 68 -16.19 10.03 9.46
CA PRO A 68 -17.29 10.90 9.04
C PRO A 68 -18.69 10.25 8.94
N ASN A 69 -18.77 8.92 8.81
CA ASN A 69 -20.03 8.16 8.80
C ASN A 69 -20.51 7.69 10.19
N GLY A 70 -19.79 8.02 11.27
CA GLY A 70 -20.20 7.84 12.66
C GLY A 70 -20.18 6.42 13.23
N LEU A 71 -19.97 5.39 12.41
CA LEU A 71 -20.12 3.97 12.80
C LEU A 71 -18.79 3.25 13.05
N ASN A 72 -17.66 3.88 12.74
CA ASN A 72 -16.35 3.19 12.67
C ASN A 72 -15.31 3.92 13.52
N SER A 73 -14.58 3.19 14.37
CA SER A 73 -13.47 3.75 15.13
C SER A 73 -12.16 3.68 14.34
N LYS A 74 -11.60 4.87 14.07
CA LYS A 74 -10.28 5.06 13.48
C LYS A 74 -9.28 5.39 14.57
N PHE A 75 -8.15 4.69 14.59
CA PHE A 75 -7.00 5.00 15.43
C PHE A 75 -5.93 5.71 14.61
N VAL A 76 -5.43 6.83 15.12
CA VAL A 76 -4.27 7.53 14.56
C VAL A 76 -3.13 7.39 15.54
N ILE A 77 -2.14 6.58 15.18
CA ILE A 77 -1.04 6.18 16.04
C ILE A 77 0.19 6.99 15.64
N THR A 78 0.76 7.73 16.59
CA THR A 78 1.96 8.53 16.36
C THR A 78 3.21 7.68 16.50
N ILE A 79 4.06 7.71 15.48
CA ILE A 79 5.29 6.94 15.38
C ILE A 79 6.48 7.85 15.76
N PRO A 80 7.37 7.40 16.68
CA PRO A 80 8.58 8.12 17.02
C PRO A 80 9.59 8.10 15.86
N SER A 81 10.64 8.91 15.96
CA SER A 81 11.73 8.88 14.99
C SER A 81 12.59 7.61 15.15
N PHE A 82 12.92 6.98 14.03
CA PHE A 82 13.89 5.88 13.95
C PHE A 82 15.25 6.37 13.41
N SER A 83 16.35 5.85 13.97
CA SER A 83 17.72 6.18 13.58
C SER A 83 18.25 5.34 12.41
N GLU A 84 17.63 4.19 12.14
CA GLU A 84 18.06 3.21 11.15
C GLU A 84 16.94 2.87 10.17
N PHE A 85 17.31 2.35 9.01
CA PHE A 85 16.36 1.73 8.07
C PHE A 85 15.97 0.36 8.59
N GLN A 86 14.67 0.06 8.60
CA GLN A 86 14.15 -1.18 9.17
C GLN A 86 12.95 -1.66 8.35
N GLU A 87 12.89 -2.96 8.07
CA GLU A 87 11.67 -3.65 7.64
C GLU A 87 11.04 -4.32 8.86
N ASP A 88 9.73 -4.53 8.82
CA ASP A 88 9.00 -5.29 9.86
C ASP A 88 9.03 -4.66 11.27
N ALA A 89 9.24 -3.35 11.38
CA ALA A 89 8.88 -2.64 12.61
C ALA A 89 7.35 -2.76 12.81
N PHE A 90 6.88 -2.75 14.05
CA PHE A 90 5.47 -3.03 14.30
C PHE A 90 4.88 -2.26 15.47
N VAL A 91 3.58 -2.03 15.39
CA VAL A 91 2.77 -1.47 16.46
C VAL A 91 1.86 -2.56 16.99
N VAL A 92 1.86 -2.74 18.31
CA VAL A 92 0.83 -3.52 18.99
C VAL A 92 -0.23 -2.54 19.50
N LEU A 93 -1.41 -2.59 18.89
CA LEU A 93 -2.59 -1.84 19.29
C LEU A 93 -3.48 -2.73 20.14
N GLU A 94 -3.57 -2.40 21.42
CA GLU A 94 -4.49 -3.00 22.37
C GLU A 94 -5.75 -2.16 22.47
N TRP A 95 -6.83 -2.76 22.00
CA TRP A 95 -8.20 -2.31 21.84
C TRP A 95 -9.24 -2.66 22.90
N LEU A 96 -10.22 -1.83 23.25
CA LEU A 96 -11.46 -2.37 23.85
C LEU A 96 -12.67 -1.99 22.99
N ALA A 97 -13.50 -2.96 22.63
CA ALA A 97 -14.78 -2.68 21.97
C ALA A 97 -15.81 -2.19 22.99
N VAL A 98 -16.76 -1.36 22.55
CA VAL A 98 -17.83 -0.87 23.43
C VAL A 98 -18.64 -2.05 23.97
N GLY A 99 -18.79 -2.12 25.30
CA GLY A 99 -19.53 -3.19 25.98
C GLY A 99 -18.74 -4.49 26.21
N GLU A 100 -17.50 -4.58 25.74
CA GLU A 100 -16.60 -5.69 26.04
C GLU A 100 -15.73 -5.41 27.28
N THR A 101 -15.21 -6.48 27.88
CA THR A 101 -14.30 -6.40 29.05
C THR A 101 -12.90 -6.94 28.76
N VAL A 102 -12.69 -7.53 27.58
CA VAL A 102 -11.43 -8.15 27.16
C VAL A 102 -10.84 -7.32 26.04
N LYS A 103 -9.57 -6.91 26.21
CA LYS A 103 -8.87 -6.18 25.17
C LYS A 103 -8.57 -7.06 23.97
N ARG A 104 -8.73 -6.49 22.79
CA ARG A 104 -8.36 -7.07 21.50
C ARG A 104 -6.99 -6.57 21.11
N VAL A 105 -6.22 -7.39 20.39
CA VAL A 105 -4.87 -7.03 19.96
C VAL A 105 -4.81 -7.02 18.45
N SER A 106 -4.35 -5.90 17.88
CA SER A 106 -4.02 -5.78 16.47
C SER A 106 -2.53 -5.49 16.33
N THR A 107 -1.85 -6.21 15.44
CA THR A 107 -0.44 -5.96 15.14
C THR A 107 -0.33 -5.37 13.74
N ILE A 108 0.24 -4.18 13.65
CA ILE A 108 0.37 -3.43 12.41
C ILE A 108 1.85 -3.32 12.08
N TYR A 109 2.28 -3.96 10.99
CA TYR A 109 3.66 -3.90 10.50
C TYR A 109 3.86 -2.69 9.60
N PHE A 110 5.01 -2.03 9.72
CA PHE A 110 5.40 -0.89 8.90
C PHE A 110 6.89 -0.91 8.59
N ASP A 111 7.28 -0.20 7.53
CA ASP A 111 8.68 -0.10 7.10
C ASP A 111 9.21 1.32 7.37
N VAL A 112 10.46 1.42 7.86
CA VAL A 112 11.17 2.69 8.07
C VAL A 112 12.05 2.96 6.86
N VAL A 113 11.66 3.92 6.02
CA VAL A 113 12.21 4.12 4.68
C VAL A 113 12.81 5.51 4.48
N LEU A 114 13.62 5.69 3.45
CA LEU A 114 14.16 7.01 3.07
C LEU A 114 13.08 7.93 2.50
N GLN A 115 12.26 7.39 1.59
CA GLN A 115 11.20 8.10 0.90
C GLN A 115 9.91 7.28 0.97
N PRO A 116 9.01 7.61 1.91
CA PRO A 116 7.70 7.00 1.96
C PRO A 116 6.97 7.24 0.65
N TRP A 117 6.38 6.20 0.10
CA TRP A 117 5.51 6.26 -1.07
C TRP A 117 4.31 7.16 -0.75
N GLY A 118 3.71 6.95 0.43
CA GLY A 118 2.51 7.64 0.90
C GLY A 118 1.24 6.95 0.43
N PRO A 119 0.06 7.40 0.89
CA PRO A 119 -1.21 6.85 0.44
C PRO A 119 -1.45 7.15 -1.04
N SER A 120 -2.34 6.38 -1.66
CA SER A 120 -2.78 6.64 -3.04
C SER A 120 -3.25 8.08 -3.22
N SER A 121 -2.73 8.74 -4.26
CA SER A 121 -3.16 10.09 -4.67
C SER A 121 -4.02 10.07 -5.93
N VAL A 122 -4.49 8.89 -6.38
CA VAL A 122 -5.31 8.77 -7.59
C VAL A 122 -6.67 9.42 -7.33
N SER A 123 -6.95 10.47 -8.10
CA SER A 123 -8.22 11.18 -8.13
C SER A 123 -9.05 10.82 -9.36
N VAL A 124 -10.33 11.21 -9.39
CA VAL A 124 -11.15 11.06 -10.61
C VAL A 124 -10.53 11.82 -11.79
N ASN A 125 -9.89 12.95 -11.53
CA ASN A 125 -9.23 13.73 -12.58
C ASN A 125 -8.07 12.99 -13.22
N ASP A 126 -7.30 12.22 -12.45
CA ASP A 126 -6.22 11.38 -12.99
C ASP A 126 -6.80 10.31 -13.92
N LEU A 127 -7.91 9.68 -13.53
CA LEU A 127 -8.58 8.68 -14.35
C LEU A 127 -9.17 9.30 -15.64
N LEU A 128 -9.77 10.48 -15.54
CA LEU A 128 -10.32 11.21 -16.70
C LEU A 128 -9.25 11.60 -17.73
N GLN A 129 -8.04 11.93 -17.27
CA GLN A 129 -6.91 12.21 -18.16
C GLN A 129 -6.48 10.96 -18.95
N VAL A 130 -6.61 9.77 -18.37
CA VAL A 130 -6.29 8.51 -19.05
C VAL A 130 -7.45 8.08 -19.96
N ARG A 131 -8.69 8.27 -19.51
CA ARG A 131 -9.91 7.90 -20.24
C ARG A 131 -11.06 8.88 -19.96
N PRO A 132 -11.48 9.68 -20.97
CA PRO A 132 -12.48 10.73 -20.76
C PRO A 132 -13.88 10.28 -20.33
N ASP A 133 -14.31 9.07 -20.70
CA ASP A 133 -15.65 8.51 -20.40
C ASP A 133 -15.72 7.77 -19.04
N ILE A 134 -14.61 7.69 -18.29
CA ILE A 134 -14.56 6.91 -17.05
C ILE A 134 -15.51 7.43 -15.97
N GLY A 135 -15.82 8.73 -15.96
CA GLY A 135 -16.74 9.32 -14.98
C GLY A 135 -18.13 8.67 -15.02
N LEU A 136 -18.65 8.39 -16.22
CA LEU A 136 -19.95 7.73 -16.39
C LEU A 136 -19.94 6.28 -15.88
N VAL A 137 -18.83 5.57 -16.09
CA VAL A 137 -18.67 4.18 -15.63
C VAL A 137 -18.64 4.14 -14.10
N ILE A 138 -17.86 5.02 -13.47
CA ILE A 138 -17.77 5.14 -12.01
C ILE A 138 -19.13 5.52 -11.41
N ASP A 139 -19.85 6.46 -12.00
CA ASP A 139 -21.19 6.86 -11.53
C ASP A 139 -22.19 5.69 -11.60
N GLN A 140 -22.15 4.88 -12.67
CA GLN A 140 -22.98 3.68 -12.80
C GLN A 140 -22.64 2.63 -11.73
N GLN A 141 -21.35 2.40 -11.46
CA GLN A 141 -20.93 1.48 -10.42
C GLN A 141 -21.31 1.96 -9.02
N ALA A 142 -21.13 3.24 -8.73
CA ALA A 142 -21.55 3.84 -7.46
C ALA A 142 -23.06 3.67 -7.23
N ALA A 143 -23.87 3.83 -8.28
CA ALA A 143 -25.31 3.60 -8.23
C ALA A 143 -25.66 2.12 -7.95
N ARG A 144 -24.92 1.16 -8.52
CA ARG A 144 -25.12 -0.28 -8.28
C ARG A 144 -24.73 -0.72 -6.87
N ILE A 145 -23.60 -0.22 -6.36
CA ILE A 145 -23.12 -0.53 -5.01
C ILE A 145 -24.06 0.06 -3.95
N GLY A 146 -24.65 1.23 -4.23
CA GLY A 146 -25.49 1.95 -3.28
C GLY A 146 -24.68 2.60 -2.15
N GLY A 147 -25.36 3.18 -1.16
CA GLY A 147 -24.71 3.70 0.05
C GLY A 147 -24.12 5.11 -0.03
N GLY A 148 -24.44 5.90 -1.06
CA GLY A 148 -24.04 7.32 -1.12
C GLY A 148 -22.54 7.55 -1.36
N LEU A 149 -21.85 6.57 -1.94
CA LEU A 149 -20.50 6.74 -2.45
C LEU A 149 -20.55 7.68 -3.66
N ASP A 150 -19.81 8.78 -3.58
CA ASP A 150 -19.58 9.65 -4.74
C ASP A 150 -18.42 9.10 -5.59
N ARG A 151 -18.31 9.61 -6.82
CA ARG A 151 -17.25 9.24 -7.76
C ARG A 151 -15.83 9.40 -7.20
N GLU A 152 -15.60 10.39 -6.35
CA GLU A 152 -14.27 10.66 -5.81
C GLU A 152 -13.89 9.62 -4.76
N LYS A 153 -14.84 9.26 -3.89
CA LYS A 153 -14.67 8.16 -2.95
C LYS A 153 -14.43 6.84 -3.66
N LEU A 154 -15.18 6.55 -4.73
CA LEU A 154 -15.02 5.31 -5.46
C LEU A 154 -13.67 5.26 -6.22
N ALA A 155 -13.25 6.37 -6.83
CA ALA A 155 -11.92 6.48 -7.44
C ALA A 155 -10.80 6.30 -6.40
N SER A 156 -10.96 6.87 -5.20
CA SER A 156 -10.01 6.70 -4.09
C SER A 156 -9.92 5.24 -3.62
N ILE A 157 -11.05 4.52 -3.55
CA ILE A 157 -11.07 3.08 -3.24
C ILE A 157 -10.28 2.29 -4.28
N TYR A 158 -10.55 2.52 -5.58
CA TYR A 158 -9.80 1.86 -6.65
C TYR A 158 -8.32 2.26 -6.67
N GLY A 159 -8.00 3.51 -6.36
CA GLY A 159 -6.64 4.01 -6.18
C GLY A 159 -5.91 3.27 -5.07
N SER A 160 -6.53 3.09 -3.90
CA SER A 160 -5.95 2.36 -2.77
C SER A 160 -5.75 0.86 -3.08
N ARG A 161 -6.69 0.22 -3.80
CA ARG A 161 -6.49 -1.16 -4.29
C ARG A 161 -5.34 -1.24 -5.31
N ALA A 162 -5.25 -0.29 -6.23
CA ALA A 162 -4.18 -0.20 -7.21
C ALA A 162 -2.81 0.02 -6.57
N HIS A 163 -2.76 0.86 -5.54
CA HIS A 163 -1.57 1.10 -4.71
C HIS A 163 -1.06 -0.21 -4.12
N THR A 164 -1.97 -1.01 -3.55
CA THR A 164 -1.65 -2.32 -2.97
C THR A 164 -1.11 -3.29 -4.01
N GLU A 165 -1.74 -3.38 -5.19
CA GLU A 165 -1.22 -4.24 -6.28
C GLU A 165 0.17 -3.78 -6.74
N LEU A 166 0.40 -2.48 -6.88
CA LEU A 166 1.70 -1.92 -7.25
C LEU A 166 2.75 -2.16 -6.16
N TYR A 167 2.37 -2.06 -4.88
CA TYR A 167 3.24 -2.37 -3.74
C TYR A 167 3.73 -3.82 -3.81
N HIS A 168 2.86 -4.77 -4.12
CA HIS A 168 3.26 -6.17 -4.32
C HIS A 168 4.19 -6.35 -5.52
N TRP A 169 3.97 -5.64 -6.64
CA TRP A 169 4.89 -5.70 -7.78
C TRP A 169 6.28 -5.19 -7.40
N VAL A 170 6.36 -4.08 -6.65
CA VAL A 170 7.63 -3.53 -6.16
C VAL A 170 8.31 -4.50 -5.20
N ARG A 171 7.60 -5.07 -4.22
CA ARG A 171 8.20 -6.05 -3.29
C ARG A 171 8.66 -7.33 -3.98
N SER A 172 7.89 -7.81 -4.95
CA SER A 172 8.27 -8.97 -5.77
C SER A 172 9.57 -8.69 -6.52
N GLN A 173 9.72 -7.49 -7.09
CA GLN A 173 10.94 -7.10 -7.78
C GLN A 173 12.13 -6.94 -6.84
N ILE A 174 11.96 -6.31 -5.67
CA ILE A 174 13.02 -6.22 -4.65
C ILE A 174 13.49 -7.62 -4.25
N SER A 175 12.56 -8.56 -4.07
CA SER A 175 12.87 -9.96 -3.75
C SER A 175 13.64 -10.65 -4.88
N ALA A 176 13.28 -10.38 -6.14
CA ALA A 176 14.01 -10.86 -7.31
C ALA A 176 15.43 -10.28 -7.36
N ASP A 177 15.58 -8.97 -7.10
CA ASP A 177 16.88 -8.30 -7.09
C ASP A 177 17.77 -8.82 -5.96
N ALA A 178 17.22 -9.03 -4.77
CA ALA A 178 17.92 -9.60 -3.61
C ALA A 178 18.35 -11.06 -3.85
N SER A 179 17.54 -11.85 -4.55
CA SER A 179 17.85 -13.25 -4.87
C SER A 179 18.82 -13.43 -6.04
N SER A 180 19.05 -12.40 -6.86
CA SER A 180 19.91 -12.43 -8.06
C SER A 180 21.44 -12.55 -7.81
N ARG A 181 21.83 -12.85 -6.57
CA ARG A 181 23.14 -13.31 -6.06
C ARG A 181 24.33 -13.28 -7.05
N VAL A 182 25.06 -12.15 -7.00
CA VAL A 182 26.52 -12.13 -7.20
C VAL A 182 27.24 -11.29 -6.12
N ASP A 183 26.55 -10.43 -5.35
CA ASP A 183 27.21 -9.48 -4.46
C ASP A 183 26.54 -9.38 -3.07
N ASP A 184 27.36 -9.29 -2.01
CA ASP A 184 27.00 -9.18 -0.57
C ASP A 184 26.36 -7.82 -0.18
N PHE A 185 25.27 -7.42 -0.83
CA PHE A 185 24.60 -6.16 -0.50
C PHE A 185 23.43 -6.38 0.46
N ALA A 186 23.66 -6.13 1.75
CA ALA A 186 22.61 -5.99 2.78
C ALA A 186 21.63 -4.82 2.51
N SER A 187 21.86 -4.03 1.46
CA SER A 187 21.11 -2.83 1.10
C SER A 187 19.95 -3.02 0.12
N ILE A 188 19.70 -4.24 -0.38
CA ILE A 188 18.59 -4.49 -1.33
C ILE A 188 17.32 -4.81 -0.54
N THR A 189 16.67 -3.77 -0.02
CA THR A 189 15.42 -3.86 0.76
C THR A 189 14.52 -2.67 0.42
N ARG A 190 13.23 -2.74 0.81
CA ARG A 190 12.28 -1.64 0.57
C ARG A 190 12.73 -0.32 1.22
N PRO A 191 13.27 -0.29 2.45
CA PRO A 191 13.80 0.91 3.09
C PRO A 191 14.81 1.71 2.28
N ASN A 192 15.65 1.02 1.50
CA ASN A 192 16.74 1.59 0.74
C ASN A 192 16.31 1.99 -0.68
N LEU A 193 15.10 1.64 -1.12
CA LEU A 193 14.65 1.90 -2.49
C LEU A 193 14.39 3.39 -2.74
N ILE A 194 15.00 3.93 -3.80
CA ILE A 194 14.69 5.24 -4.35
C ILE A 194 13.61 5.10 -5.42
N ILE A 195 12.50 5.81 -5.23
CA ILE A 195 11.33 5.75 -6.09
C ILE A 195 11.09 7.10 -6.80
N ASP A 196 10.86 7.07 -8.11
CA ASP A 196 10.26 8.20 -8.82
C ASP A 196 8.73 8.18 -8.63
N LYS A 197 8.24 9.06 -7.75
CA LYS A 197 6.82 9.16 -7.42
C LYS A 197 5.94 9.49 -8.63
N SER A 198 6.44 10.28 -9.58
CA SER A 198 5.66 10.68 -10.75
C SER A 198 5.43 9.50 -11.70
N ALA A 199 6.48 8.68 -11.89
CA ALA A 199 6.42 7.50 -12.72
C ALA A 199 5.53 6.42 -12.08
N ILE A 200 5.59 6.26 -10.77
CA ILE A 200 4.73 5.35 -10.01
C ILE A 200 3.26 5.78 -10.04
N HIS A 201 2.95 7.07 -9.82
CA HIS A 201 1.56 7.58 -9.84
C HIS A 201 0.87 7.29 -11.19
N ARG A 202 1.61 7.36 -12.29
CA ARG A 202 1.09 7.00 -13.62
C ARG A 202 0.71 5.51 -13.71
N ILE A 203 1.52 4.62 -13.15
CA ILE A 203 1.27 3.17 -13.14
C ILE A 203 0.07 2.87 -12.24
N GLU A 204 0.02 3.50 -11.08
CA GLU A 204 -1.07 3.39 -10.11
C GLU A 204 -2.41 3.84 -10.73
N SER A 205 -2.42 4.94 -11.47
CA SER A 205 -3.60 5.43 -12.19
C SER A 205 -4.08 4.44 -13.27
N LEU A 206 -3.15 3.78 -13.98
CA LEU A 206 -3.48 2.74 -14.97
C LEU A 206 -4.05 1.48 -14.31
N LEU A 207 -3.50 1.07 -13.17
CA LEU A 207 -4.00 -0.05 -12.38
C LEU A 207 -5.39 0.26 -11.80
N ALA A 208 -5.60 1.45 -11.26
CA ALA A 208 -6.90 1.88 -10.76
C ALA A 208 -7.96 1.81 -11.87
N LEU A 209 -7.63 2.26 -13.08
CA LEU A 209 -8.51 2.16 -14.23
C LEU A 209 -8.81 0.70 -14.63
N ALA A 210 -7.81 -0.20 -14.54
CA ALA A 210 -8.04 -1.62 -14.77
C ALA A 210 -9.02 -2.20 -13.73
N LEU A 211 -8.85 -1.87 -12.46
CA LEU A 211 -9.70 -2.34 -11.36
C LEU A 211 -11.15 -1.82 -11.44
N VAL A 212 -11.37 -0.61 -11.99
CA VAL A 212 -12.72 -0.14 -12.32
C VAL A 212 -13.39 -1.15 -13.26
N TYR A 213 -12.72 -1.56 -14.34
CA TYR A 213 -13.31 -2.52 -15.29
C TYR A 213 -13.41 -3.95 -14.76
N GLU A 214 -12.52 -4.36 -13.86
CA GLU A 214 -12.64 -5.64 -13.14
C GLU A 214 -13.99 -5.73 -12.39
N GLY A 215 -14.41 -4.63 -11.75
CA GLY A 215 -15.71 -4.55 -11.08
C GLY A 215 -16.89 -4.83 -12.02
N ASP A 216 -16.85 -4.32 -13.26
CA ASP A 216 -17.91 -4.52 -14.25
C ASP A 216 -17.90 -5.90 -14.91
N MET A 217 -16.74 -6.59 -14.95
CA MET A 217 -16.63 -7.96 -15.47
C MET A 217 -17.45 -8.97 -14.65
N THR A 218 -17.72 -8.66 -13.39
CA THR A 218 -18.47 -9.56 -12.49
C THR A 218 -19.99 -9.35 -12.53
N SER A 219 -20.48 -8.36 -13.28
CA SER A 219 -21.90 -8.07 -13.41
C SER A 219 -22.54 -8.91 -14.53
N PRO A 220 -23.63 -9.66 -14.26
CA PRO A 220 -24.26 -10.57 -15.23
C PRO A 220 -24.92 -9.88 -16.45
N ASP A 221 -25.16 -8.57 -16.36
CA ASP A 221 -25.76 -7.76 -17.43
C ASP A 221 -24.72 -7.04 -18.33
N SER A 222 -23.42 -7.15 -18.02
CA SER A 222 -22.40 -6.53 -18.87
C SER A 222 -22.15 -7.44 -20.07
N ALA A 223 -22.41 -6.93 -21.27
CA ALA A 223 -22.14 -7.64 -22.53
C ALA A 223 -20.72 -8.23 -22.49
N GLU A 224 -20.65 -9.56 -22.44
CA GLU A 224 -19.41 -10.34 -22.33
C GLU A 224 -18.46 -10.04 -23.50
N SER A 225 -17.51 -9.10 -23.33
CA SER A 225 -16.21 -9.01 -24.05
C SER A 225 -15.49 -7.69 -23.77
N ASP A 226 -16.20 -6.56 -23.68
CA ASP A 226 -15.55 -5.24 -23.76
C ASP A 226 -14.89 -4.80 -22.45
N ALA A 227 -15.56 -4.98 -21.29
CA ALA A 227 -14.98 -4.64 -19.99
C ALA A 227 -13.74 -5.51 -19.67
N ALA A 228 -13.78 -6.80 -20.02
CA ALA A 228 -12.65 -7.71 -19.88
C ALA A 228 -11.46 -7.31 -20.77
N GLY A 229 -11.75 -6.94 -22.03
CA GLY A 229 -10.73 -6.42 -22.94
C GLY A 229 -10.07 -5.13 -22.42
N LEU A 230 -10.87 -4.23 -21.84
CA LEU A 230 -10.39 -2.99 -21.24
C LEU A 230 -9.57 -3.21 -19.97
N HIS A 231 -10.03 -4.09 -19.07
CA HIS A 231 -9.25 -4.51 -17.90
C HIS A 231 -7.88 -5.02 -18.31
N MET A 232 -7.82 -5.99 -19.25
CA MET A 232 -6.55 -6.55 -19.73
C MET A 232 -5.68 -5.50 -20.44
N HIS A 233 -6.28 -4.62 -21.25
CA HIS A 233 -5.57 -3.53 -21.92
C HIS A 233 -4.86 -2.61 -20.92
N TYR A 234 -5.56 -2.14 -19.89
CA TYR A 234 -4.98 -1.24 -18.89
C TYR A 234 -4.00 -1.95 -17.96
N LYS A 235 -4.26 -3.20 -17.60
CA LYS A 235 -3.32 -4.03 -16.83
C LYS A 235 -2.00 -4.23 -17.58
N GLU A 236 -2.05 -4.49 -18.89
CA GLU A 236 -0.84 -4.65 -19.70
C GLU A 236 -0.10 -3.32 -19.92
N ARG A 237 -0.83 -2.20 -20.05
CA ARG A 237 -0.22 -0.86 -20.08
C ARG A 237 0.45 -0.50 -18.76
N ALA A 238 -0.17 -0.81 -17.63
CA ALA A 238 0.43 -0.64 -16.31
C ALA A 238 1.70 -1.47 -16.18
N ARG A 239 1.65 -2.75 -16.58
CA ARG A 239 2.81 -3.65 -16.58
C ARG A 239 3.94 -3.15 -17.48
N SER A 240 3.62 -2.70 -18.69
CA SER A 240 4.59 -2.13 -19.62
C SER A 240 5.22 -0.85 -19.06
N ALA A 241 4.42 0.02 -18.44
CA ALA A 241 4.93 1.22 -17.78
C ALA A 241 5.82 0.89 -16.58
N PHE A 242 5.45 -0.13 -15.79
CA PHE A 242 6.27 -0.63 -14.68
C PHE A 242 7.61 -1.20 -15.15
N MET A 243 7.60 -2.02 -16.20
CA MET A 243 8.85 -2.50 -16.83
C MET A 243 9.68 -1.35 -17.44
N GLY A 244 9.01 -0.27 -17.86
CA GLY A 244 9.64 0.95 -18.39
C GLY A 244 10.30 1.84 -17.34
N LEU A 245 10.11 1.60 -16.03
CA LEU A 245 10.80 2.35 -14.96
C LEU A 245 12.32 2.19 -15.01
N GLY A 246 12.81 1.14 -15.68
CA GLY A 246 14.22 0.81 -15.72
C GLY A 246 14.68 0.10 -14.44
N PRO A 247 15.99 0.06 -14.17
CA PRO A 247 16.54 -0.65 -13.03
C PRO A 247 16.17 0.02 -11.71
N MET A 248 15.83 -0.78 -10.69
CA MET A 248 15.62 -0.28 -9.33
C MET A 248 16.94 0.27 -8.76
N ARG A 249 16.83 1.36 -8.01
CA ARG A 249 17.95 2.12 -7.45
C ARG A 249 17.88 2.08 -5.93
N TYR A 250 18.97 1.71 -5.29
CA TYR A 250 19.04 1.58 -3.84
C TYR A 250 20.10 2.51 -3.25
N ASP A 251 19.76 3.15 -2.14
CA ASP A 251 20.60 3.99 -1.29
C ASP A 251 20.63 3.37 0.11
N SER A 252 21.82 2.95 0.54
CA SER A 252 22.04 2.23 1.80
C SER A 252 22.37 3.14 2.98
N ASN A 253 22.81 4.37 2.71
CA ASN A 253 23.43 5.24 3.71
C ASN A 253 22.63 6.54 3.96
N SER A 254 21.50 6.73 3.25
CA SER A 254 20.62 7.90 3.31
C SER A 254 21.16 9.19 2.68
N ASP A 255 22.21 9.14 1.86
CA ASP A 255 22.79 10.31 1.19
C ASP A 255 22.05 10.70 -0.11
N ARG A 256 21.04 9.92 -0.51
CA ARG A 256 20.24 10.03 -1.75
C ARG A 256 21.07 9.82 -3.02
N VAL A 257 22.25 9.25 -2.89
CA VAL A 257 23.10 8.80 -3.97
C VAL A 257 22.81 7.31 -4.18
N VAL A 258 22.82 6.90 -5.45
CA VAL A 258 22.53 5.51 -5.80
C VAL A 258 23.80 4.69 -5.55
N ASP A 259 23.76 3.83 -4.55
CA ASP A 259 24.85 2.90 -4.23
C ASP A 259 24.80 1.66 -5.12
N VAL A 260 23.58 1.17 -5.39
CA VAL A 260 23.36 -0.08 -6.14
C VAL A 260 22.32 0.14 -7.23
N VAL A 261 22.70 -0.21 -8.47
CA VAL A 261 21.82 -0.33 -9.62
C VAL A 261 21.82 -1.78 -10.08
N LYS A 262 20.71 -2.50 -9.95
CA LYS A 262 20.58 -3.86 -10.49
C LYS A 262 19.92 -3.84 -11.86
N PRO A 263 20.39 -4.63 -12.85
CA PRO A 263 19.88 -4.57 -14.21
C PRO A 263 18.38 -4.82 -14.25
N SER A 264 17.69 -4.06 -15.11
CA SER A 264 16.24 -4.12 -15.28
C SER A 264 15.74 -5.47 -15.79
N PHE A 265 14.45 -5.73 -15.51
CA PHE A 265 13.63 -6.83 -16.03
C PHE A 265 14.08 -7.33 -17.41
N GLY A 266 14.41 -8.62 -17.50
CA GLY A 266 14.54 -9.32 -18.79
C GLY A 266 15.88 -9.25 -19.52
N ARG A 267 16.97 -8.73 -18.93
CA ARG A 267 18.32 -8.81 -19.52
C ARG A 267 19.38 -9.34 -18.57
N ALA A 268 19.26 -10.62 -18.23
CA ALA A 268 20.40 -11.44 -17.81
C ALA A 268 20.55 -12.69 -18.68
N ILE A 269 20.42 -12.57 -20.00
CA ILE A 269 21.07 -13.53 -20.90
C ILE A 269 22.55 -13.10 -20.97
N ARG A 270 23.34 -13.52 -19.98
CA ARG A 270 24.79 -13.55 -20.14
C ARG A 270 25.09 -14.65 -21.16
N LEU A 271 25.19 -14.31 -22.44
CA LEU A 271 25.84 -15.17 -23.42
C LEU A 271 27.30 -15.32 -22.99
N ARG A 272 27.59 -16.44 -22.31
CA ARG A 272 28.94 -16.88 -22.04
C ARG A 272 29.58 -17.17 -23.39
N ARG A 273 30.53 -16.33 -23.81
CA ARG A 273 31.40 -16.67 -24.94
C ARG A 273 32.23 -17.87 -24.50
N VAL A 274 31.88 -19.06 -24.99
CA VAL A 274 32.76 -20.22 -24.93
C VAL A 274 33.92 -19.91 -25.87
N GLN A 275 35.07 -19.56 -25.31
CA GLN A 275 36.32 -19.56 -26.08
C GLN A 275 36.73 -21.03 -26.24
N GLY A 276 36.77 -21.48 -27.50
CA GLY A 276 37.61 -22.59 -27.93
C GLY A 276 39.00 -22.10 -28.29
#